data_AF-A0AA43C2C9-F1
#
_entry.id   AF-A0AA43C2C9-F1
#
_cell.length_a   1.000
_cell.length_b   1.000
_cell.length_c   1.000
_cell.angle_alpha   90.00
_cell.angle_beta   90.00
_cell.angle_gamma   90.00
#
_symmetry.space_group_name_H-M   'P 1'
#
loop_
_entity.id
_entity.type
_entity.pdbx_description
1 polymer ?
#
loop_
_entity_poly.entity_id
_entity_poly.type
_entity_poly.pdbx_seq_one_letter_code
_entity_poly.pdbx_strand_id
1 'polypeptide(L)'
;MTDWWWVYLALGAFVGFFSGLLGIGGGSALVPVLALIFAAKHFAIANVVHLALGTCIATILFTSASSVRSHHQRAAVNWRVLAGIAPGV
;
A
#
# COMPACT_ATOMS: atom_id res chain seq x y z
N MET A 1 -5.77 17.69 20.27
CA MET A 1 -4.79 16.83 20.95
C MET A 1 -4.60 15.48 20.27
N THR A 2 -5.61 14.58 20.22
CA THR A 2 -5.24 13.14 20.25
C THR A 2 -6.23 12.07 19.70
N ASP A 3 -7.05 12.32 18.67
CA ASP A 3 -8.09 11.32 18.25
C ASP A 3 -8.04 10.84 16.79
N TRP A 4 -6.98 11.17 16.04
CA TRP A 4 -6.87 10.81 14.61
C TRP A 4 -6.46 9.35 14.36
N TRP A 5 -5.99 8.64 15.38
CA TRP A 5 -5.50 7.28 15.26
C TRP A 5 -6.59 6.30 14.80
N TRP A 6 -7.82 6.48 15.28
CA TRP A 6 -8.99 5.73 14.83
C TRP A 6 -9.28 5.93 13.35
N VAL A 7 -9.10 7.15 12.84
CA VAL A 7 -9.30 7.47 11.42
C VAL A 7 -8.28 6.72 10.57
N TYR A 8 -7.00 6.72 10.96
CA TYR A 8 -5.97 5.98 10.23
C TYR A 8 -6.19 4.46 10.26
N LEU A 9 -6.63 3.90 11.40
CA LEU A 9 -6.96 2.48 11.50
C LEU A 9 -8.19 2.11 10.66
N ALA A 10 -9.27 2.89 10.75
CA ALA A 10 -10.49 2.65 9.97
C ALA A 10 -10.22 2.79 8.47
N LEU A 11 -9.45 3.81 8.08
CA LEU A 11 -9.04 4.02 6.70
C LEU A 11 -8.17 2.88 6.19
N GLY A 12 -7.16 2.46 6.95
CA GLY A 12 -6.28 1.35 6.59
C GLY A 12 -7.04 0.03 6.46
N ALA A 13 -7.98 -0.24 7.37
CA ALA A 13 -8.84 -1.42 7.30
C ALA A 13 -9.77 -1.37 6.08
N PHE A 14 -10.39 -0.23 5.80
CA PHE A 14 -11.30 -0.07 4.66
C PHE A 14 -10.54 -0.18 3.33
N VAL A 15 -9.47 0.60 3.15
CA VAL A 15 -8.64 0.56 1.93
C VAL A 15 -8.01 -0.82 1.74
N GLY A 16 -7.52 -1.44 2.82
CA GLY A 16 -6.96 -2.79 2.77
C GLY A 16 -7.99 -3.86 2.39
N PHE A 17 -9.21 -3.78 2.94
CA PHE A 17 -10.30 -4.69 2.61
C PHE A 17 -10.73 -4.56 1.14
N PHE A 18 -10.96 -3.33 0.66
CA PHE A 18 -11.33 -3.09 -0.73
C PHE A 18 -10.21 -3.43 -1.71
N SER A 19 -8.95 -3.15 -1.37
CA SER A 19 -7.80 -3.54 -2.18
C SER A 19 -7.64 -5.06 -2.27
N GLY A 20 -7.86 -5.78 -1.16
CA GLY A 20 -7.84 -7.24 -1.13
C GLY A 20 -8.98 -7.87 -1.94
N LEU A 21 -10.17 -7.27 -1.91
CA LEU A 21 -11.35 -7.73 -2.67
C LEU A 21 -11.19 -7.47 -4.18
N LEU A 22 -10.71 -6.29 -4.55
CA LEU A 22 -10.56 -5.87 -5.96
C LEU A 22 -9.28 -6.42 -6.61
N GLY A 23 -8.31 -6.88 -5.83
CA GLY A 23 -7.02 -7.38 -6.34
C GLY A 23 -6.11 -6.30 -6.94
N ILE A 24 -6.50 -5.02 -6.83
CA ILE A 24 -5.71 -3.87 -7.27
C ILE A 24 -4.81 -3.48 -6.11
N GLY A 25 -3.49 -3.58 -6.28
CA GLY A 25 -2.50 -3.27 -5.24
C GLY A 25 -2.79 -1.92 -4.58
N GLY A 26 -3.06 -1.94 -3.27
CA GLY A 26 -3.71 -0.85 -2.54
C GLY A 26 -2.99 0.49 -2.55
N GLY A 27 -1.73 0.53 -3.02
CA GLY A 27 -0.94 1.75 -3.16
C GLY A 27 -1.58 2.83 -4.02
N SER A 28 -2.23 2.48 -5.14
CA SER A 28 -2.84 3.47 -6.03
C SER A 28 -4.04 4.19 -5.41
N ALA A 29 -4.78 3.51 -4.53
CA ALA A 29 -5.88 4.10 -3.76
C ALA A 29 -5.37 4.80 -2.49
N LEU A 30 -4.32 4.26 -1.85
CA LEU A 30 -3.78 4.78 -0.60
C LEU A 30 -3.07 6.14 -0.78
N VAL A 31 -2.29 6.32 -1.86
CA VAL A 31 -1.54 7.57 -2.13
C VAL A 31 -2.44 8.82 -2.15
N PRO A 32 -3.49 8.90 -3.00
CA PRO A 32 -4.31 10.11 -3.07
C PRO A 32 -5.09 10.36 -1.78
N VAL A 33 -5.53 9.30 -1.10
CA VAL A 33 -6.26 9.40 0.17
C VAL A 33 -5.36 9.95 1.28
N LEU A 34 -4.13 9.43 1.39
CA LEU A 34 -3.18 9.89 2.41
C LEU A 34 -2.71 11.33 2.13
N ALA A 35 -2.51 11.68 0.86
CA ALA A 35 -2.23 13.05 0.45
C ALA A 35 -3.36 14.03 0.85
N LEU A 36 -4.62 13.62 0.71
CA LEU A 36 -5.78 14.43 1.08
C LEU A 36 -5.88 14.65 2.60
N ILE A 37 -5.57 13.62 3.40
CA ILE A 37 -5.53 13.71 4.86
C ILE A 37 -4.39 14.62 5.32
N PHE A 38 -3.21 14.50 4.72
CA PHE A 38 -2.07 15.36 5.04
C PHE A 38 -2.28 16.81 4.60
N ALA A 39 -2.97 17.04 3.48
CA ALA A 39 -3.42 18.37 3.06
C ALA A 39 -4.42 18.97 4.07
N ALA A 40 -5.39 18.18 4.54
CA ALA A 40 -6.35 18.60 5.56
C ALA A 40 -5.69 18.90 6.93
N LYS A 41 -4.50 18.35 7.19
CA LYS A 41 -3.69 18.63 8.40
C LYS A 41 -2.81 19.87 8.28
N HIS A 42 -2.94 20.67 7.21
CA HIS A 42 -2.13 21.88 6.97
C HIS A 42 -0.61 21.64 6.94
N PHE A 43 -0.16 20.44 6.55
CA PHE A 43 1.27 20.23 6.31
C PHE A 43 1.75 20.99 5.07
N ALA A 44 2.99 21.47 5.10
CA ALA A 44 3.62 22.11 3.95
C ALA A 44 3.60 21.14 2.74
N ILE A 45 3.09 21.61 1.61
CA ILE A 45 2.82 20.81 0.39
C ILE A 45 4.06 20.03 -0.07
N ALA A 46 5.26 20.59 0.12
CA ALA A 46 6.53 19.93 -0.18
C ALA A 46 6.75 18.61 0.60
N ASN A 47 6.27 18.54 1.84
CA ASN A 47 6.45 17.39 2.72
C ASN A 47 5.27 16.41 2.62
N VAL A 48 4.08 16.89 2.24
CA VAL A 48 2.86 16.08 2.07
C VAL A 48 3.08 14.95 1.07
N VAL A 49 3.67 15.26 -0.08
CA VAL A 49 3.88 14.28 -1.16
C VAL A 49 4.94 13.24 -0.74
N HIS A 50 6.03 13.66 -0.10
CA HIS A 50 7.06 12.74 0.40
C HIS A 50 6.55 11.80 1.50
N LEU A 51 5.77 12.33 2.46
CA LEU A 51 5.17 11.51 3.51
C LEU A 51 4.12 10.54 2.96
N ALA A 52 3.29 11.00 2.02
CA ALA A 52 2.28 10.16 1.38
C ALA A 52 2.94 9.01 0.61
N LEU A 53 3.92 9.31 -0.23
CA LEU A 53 4.66 8.31 -1.00
C LEU A 53 5.44 7.35 -0.10
N GLY A 54 6.19 7.87 0.89
CA GLY A 54 6.97 7.05 1.81
C GLY A 54 6.09 6.06 2.59
N THR A 55 4.95 6.52 3.08
CA THR A 55 3.98 5.67 3.79
C THR A 55 3.38 4.64 2.84
N CYS A 56 3.06 5.02 1.61
CA CYS A 56 2.53 4.09 0.62
C CYS A 56 3.54 3.01 0.24
N ILE A 57 4.82 3.33 0.09
CA ILE A 57 5.87 2.34 -0.17
C ILE A 57 5.96 1.36 1.00
N ALA A 58 5.92 1.85 2.24
CA ALA A 58 5.91 1.00 3.43
C ALA A 58 4.70 0.05 3.45
N THR A 59 3.50 0.54 3.11
CA THR A 59 2.30 -0.30 3.02
C THR A 59 2.39 -1.30 1.86
N ILE A 60 2.85 -0.87 0.68
CA ILE A 60 2.97 -1.71 -0.52
C ILE A 60 3.88 -2.91 -0.24
N LEU A 61 4.99 -2.73 0.48
CA LEU A 61 5.87 -3.85 0.88
C LEU A 61 5.09 -4.96 1.61
N PHE A 62 4.25 -4.60 2.57
CA PHE A 62 3.42 -5.57 3.30
C PHE A 62 2.34 -6.20 2.41
N THR A 63 1.62 -5.41 1.61
CA THR A 63 0.59 -5.95 0.70
C THR A 63 1.17 -6.82 -0.41
N SER A 64 2.30 -6.45 -0.99
CA SER A 64 2.99 -7.23 -2.03
C SER A 64 3.50 -8.56 -1.46
N ALA A 65 4.08 -8.55 -0.26
CA ALA A 65 4.48 -9.79 0.41
C ALA A 65 3.28 -10.72 0.66
N SER A 66 2.14 -10.15 1.11
CA SER A 66 0.89 -10.90 1.27
C SER A 66 0.37 -11.46 -0.08
N SER A 67 0.46 -10.67 -1.15
CA SER A 67 0.00 -11.05 -2.49
C SER A 67 0.86 -12.18 -3.09
N VAL A 68 2.19 -12.09 -2.97
CA VAL A 68 3.13 -13.16 -3.37
C VAL A 68 2.87 -14.43 -2.55
N ARG A 69 2.65 -14.30 -1.24
CA ARG A 69 2.30 -15.44 -0.38
C ARG A 69 1.00 -16.12 -0.84
N SER A 70 -0.04 -15.34 -1.15
CA SER A 70 -1.32 -15.86 -1.66
C SER A 70 -1.15 -16.58 -3.00
N HIS A 71 -0.37 -16.03 -3.93
CA HIS A 71 -0.06 -16.68 -5.20
C HIS A 71 0.80 -17.95 -5.04
N HIS A 72 1.73 -17.97 -4.08
CA HIS A 72 2.50 -19.16 -3.75
C HIS A 72 1.59 -20.27 -3.19
N GLN A 73 0.62 -19.94 -2.34
CA GLN A 73 -0.32 -20.93 -1.80
C GLN A 73 -1.20 -21.58 -2.89
N ARG A 74 -1.43 -20.89 -4.01
CA ARG A 74 -2.15 -21.43 -5.17
C ARG A 74 -1.27 -22.23 -6.14
N ALA A 75 -0.03 -22.52 -5.79
CA ALA A 75 0.97 -23.23 -6.62
C ALA A 75 1.19 -22.63 -8.03
N ALA A 76 0.80 -21.36 -8.24
CA ALA A 76 0.86 -20.69 -9.53
C ALA A 76 2.21 -19.98 -9.79
N VAL A 77 3.16 -20.04 -8.83
CA VAL A 77 4.46 -19.36 -8.94
C VAL A 77 5.52 -20.32 -9.45
N ASN A 78 5.93 -20.15 -10.71
CA ASN A 78 7.07 -20.85 -11.28
C ASN A 78 8.37 -20.11 -10.91
N TRP A 79 8.99 -20.53 -9.80
CA TRP A 79 10.22 -19.94 -9.26
C TRP A 79 11.40 -19.94 -10.24
N ARG A 80 11.44 -20.88 -11.20
CA ARG A 80 12.46 -20.89 -12.26
C ARG A 80 12.30 -19.72 -13.23
N VAL A 81 11.05 -19.41 -13.61
CA VAL A 81 10.76 -18.25 -14.49
C VAL A 81 10.98 -16.95 -13.71
N LEU A 82 10.55 -16.90 -12.45
CA LEU A 82 10.78 -15.74 -11.59
C LEU A 82 12.28 -15.45 -11.43
N ALA A 83 13.12 -16.46 -11.17
CA ALA A 83 14.57 -16.28 -11.03
C ALA A 83 15.26 -15.83 -12.33
N GLY A 84 14.69 -16.14 -13.50
CA GLY A 84 15.21 -15.66 -14.79
C GLY A 84 14.84 -14.22 -15.10
N ILE A 85 13.69 -13.74 -14.61
CA ILE A 85 13.17 -12.38 -14.86
C ILE A 85 13.57 -11.40 -13.75
N ALA A 86 13.69 -11.87 -12.51
CA ALA A 86 14.03 -11.06 -11.32
C ALA A 86 15.32 -10.23 -11.44
N PRO A 87 16.43 -10.67 -12.06
CA PRO A 87 17.61 -9.82 -12.21
C PRO A 87 17.46 -8.71 -13.27
N GLY A 88 16.37 -8.72 -14.05
CA GLY A 88 16.09 -7.71 -15.08
C GLY A 88 15.08 -6.62 -14.68
N VAL A 89 14.50 -6.70 -13.48
CA VAL A 89 13.59 -5.71 -12.86
C VAL A 89 14.30 -5.04 -11.69
#